data_AF-A0A3R7MPS0-F1
#
_entry.id   AF-A0A3R7MPS0-F1
#
_cell.length_a   1.000
_cell.length_b   1.000
_cell.length_c   1.000
_cell.angle_alpha   90.00
_cell.angle_beta   90.00
_cell.angle_gamma   90.00
#
_symmetry.space_group_name_H-M   'P 1'
#
loop_
_entity.id
_entity.type
_entity.pdbx_description
1 polymer ?
#
loop_
_entity_poly.entity_id
_entity_poly.type
_entity_poly.pdbx_seq_one_letter_code
_entity_poly.pdbx_strand_id
1 'polypeptide(L)'
;MELERALEAGIHTIVIEPTTLGDETARWIAVGNCLHKTAVLAGFGSIVSGLIWRDTAYVCVPLGTLSLFCTGVYTASWQFDPCCKYQVEYDSGRLSRLPLQSLSSASPIVLVHKDDSRRKILHNCVSLVAFSYCMWRLYQLYK
;
A
#
# COMPACT_ATOMS: atom_id res chain seq x y z
N MET A 1 17.87 14.64 -2.39
CA MET A 1 19.10 13.96 -2.83
C MET A 1 19.66 12.94 -1.86
N GLU A 2 20.03 13.24 -0.61
CA GLU A 2 20.60 12.21 0.29
C GLU A 2 19.59 11.12 0.66
N LEU A 3 18.35 11.51 1.00
CA LEU A 3 17.27 10.56 1.28
C LEU A 3 16.97 9.65 0.08
N GLU A 4 16.84 10.22 -1.11
CA GLU A 4 16.59 9.47 -2.35
C GLU A 4 17.73 8.46 -2.62
N ARG A 5 18.99 8.89 -2.47
CA ARG A 5 20.15 8.01 -2.61
C ARG A 5 20.12 6.87 -1.58
N ALA A 6 19.75 7.15 -0.33
CA ALA A 6 19.63 6.12 0.71
C ALA A 6 18.50 5.12 0.40
N LEU A 7 17.38 5.61 -0.13
CA LEU A 7 16.26 4.77 -0.56
C LEU A 7 16.65 3.89 -1.74
N GLU A 8 17.31 4.45 -2.76
CA GLU A 8 17.82 3.75 -3.95
C GLU A 8 18.90 2.71 -3.60
N ALA A 9 19.79 3.05 -2.67
CA ALA A 9 20.82 2.13 -2.16
C ALA A 9 20.23 0.99 -1.30
N GLY A 10 18.94 1.03 -0.97
CA GLY A 10 18.28 -0.04 -0.22
C GLY A 10 18.78 -0.15 1.24
N ILE A 11 19.17 0.97 1.85
CA ILE A 11 19.67 0.98 3.24
C ILE A 11 18.59 0.44 4.18
N HIS A 12 18.94 -0.50 5.05
CA HIS A 12 17.95 -1.18 5.89
C HIS A 12 17.19 -0.24 6.84
N THR A 13 17.85 0.75 7.42
CA THR A 13 17.26 1.70 8.37
C THR A 13 17.69 3.11 8.02
N ILE A 14 16.73 4.00 7.80
CA ILE A 14 16.96 5.39 7.46
C ILE A 14 16.32 6.25 8.55
N VAL A 15 17.09 7.19 9.10
CA VAL A 15 16.61 8.15 10.09
C VAL A 15 16.51 9.51 9.41
N ILE A 16 15.30 10.06 9.34
CA ILE A 16 15.03 11.36 8.75
C ILE A 16 14.92 12.38 9.89
N GLU A 17 15.91 13.26 9.98
CA GLU A 17 15.99 14.28 11.03
C GLU A 17 15.06 15.48 10.79
N PRO A 18 14.96 16.06 9.58
CA PRO A 18 13.98 17.10 9.32
C PRO A 18 12.56 16.52 9.43
N THR A 19 11.82 16.95 10.45
CA THR A 19 10.46 16.46 10.74
C THR A 19 9.51 16.68 9.56
N THR A 20 9.62 17.82 8.87
CA THR A 20 8.80 18.12 7.69
C THR A 20 8.97 17.08 6.59
N LEU A 21 10.22 16.78 6.21
CA LEU A 21 10.53 15.77 5.20
C LEU A 21 10.14 14.36 5.66
N GLY A 22 10.39 14.04 6.92
CA GLY A 22 10.00 12.78 7.53
C GLY A 22 8.49 12.55 7.48
N ASP A 23 7.71 13.57 7.86
CA ASP A 23 6.25 13.53 7.87
C ASP A 23 5.66 13.42 6.46
N GLU A 24 6.22 14.15 5.49
CA GLU A 24 5.82 14.04 4.08
C GLU A 24 6.07 12.61 3.55
N THR A 25 7.25 12.06 3.83
CA THR A 25 7.61 10.69 3.43
C THR A 25 6.70 9.67 4.12
N ALA A 26 6.45 9.84 5.41
CA ALA A 26 5.55 8.96 6.17
C ALA A 26 4.12 9.01 5.63
N ARG A 27 3.60 10.20 5.31
CA ARG A 27 2.28 10.37 4.69
C ARG A 27 2.20 9.72 3.32
N TRP A 28 3.23 9.88 2.48
CA TRP A 28 3.28 9.26 1.16
C TRP A 28 3.23 7.72 1.25
N ILE A 29 4.01 7.14 2.17
CA ILE A 29 3.96 5.69 2.47
C ILE A 29 2.58 5.29 3.00
N ALA A 30 1.99 6.09 3.89
CA ALA A 30 0.67 5.81 4.46
C ALA A 30 -0.44 5.81 3.40
N VAL A 31 -0.42 6.74 2.44
CA VAL A 31 -1.37 6.77 1.31
C VAL A 31 -1.23 5.51 0.45
N GLY A 32 0.00 5.14 0.07
CA GLY A 32 0.25 3.90 -0.68
C GLY A 32 -0.24 2.66 0.07
N ASN A 33 0.00 2.58 1.38
CA ASN A 33 -0.51 1.51 2.23
C ASN A 33 -2.04 1.48 2.32
N CYS A 34 -2.68 2.65 2.38
CA CYS A 34 -4.14 2.76 2.38
C CYS A 34 -4.73 2.22 1.08
N LEU A 35 -4.23 2.69 -0.07
CA LEU A 35 -4.66 2.22 -1.39
C LEU A 35 -4.51 0.69 -1.51
N HIS A 36 -3.38 0.16 -1.07
CA HIS A 36 -3.12 -1.27 -1.06
C HIS A 36 -4.16 -2.06 -0.25
N LYS A 37 -4.39 -1.68 1.00
CA LYS A 37 -5.34 -2.37 1.90
C LYS A 37 -6.77 -2.26 1.37
N THR A 38 -7.16 -1.09 0.91
CA THR A 38 -8.49 -0.85 0.32
C THR A 38 -8.69 -1.72 -0.92
N ALA A 39 -7.68 -1.82 -1.80
CA ALA A 39 -7.79 -2.66 -2.99
C ALA A 39 -7.99 -4.14 -2.64
N VAL A 40 -7.23 -4.67 -1.70
CA VAL A 40 -7.35 -6.06 -1.25
C VAL A 40 -8.70 -6.32 -0.58
N LEU A 41 -9.13 -5.44 0.33
CA LEU A 41 -10.42 -5.59 1.03
C LEU A 41 -11.60 -5.48 0.07
N ALA A 42 -11.58 -4.51 -0.84
CA ALA A 42 -12.63 -4.34 -1.83
C ALA A 42 -12.67 -5.50 -2.83
N GLY A 43 -11.51 -5.99 -3.28
CA GLY A 43 -11.43 -7.11 -4.22
C GLY A 43 -11.91 -8.41 -3.59
N PHE A 44 -11.48 -8.70 -2.37
CA PHE A 44 -11.96 -9.87 -1.62
C PHE A 44 -13.46 -9.76 -1.32
N GLY A 45 -13.92 -8.58 -0.87
CA GLY A 45 -15.34 -8.31 -0.62
C GLY A 45 -16.20 -8.49 -1.88
N SER A 46 -15.71 -8.05 -3.04
CA SER A 46 -16.36 -8.26 -4.33
C SER A 46 -16.55 -9.75 -4.62
N ILE A 47 -15.48 -10.55 -4.55
CA ILE A 47 -15.53 -12.00 -4.79
C ILE A 47 -16.49 -12.68 -3.81
N VAL A 48 -16.35 -12.43 -2.50
CA VAL A 48 -17.20 -13.04 -1.47
C VAL A 48 -18.67 -12.67 -1.66
N SER A 49 -18.97 -11.39 -1.88
CA SER A 49 -20.35 -10.91 -2.08
C SER A 49 -21.01 -11.56 -3.29
N GLY A 50 -20.22 -11.80 -4.34
CA GLY A 50 -20.69 -12.45 -5.55
C GLY A 50 -20.84 -13.97 -5.44
N LEU A 51 -20.13 -14.63 -4.52
CA LEU A 51 -20.25 -16.07 -4.27
C LEU A 51 -21.44 -16.39 -3.36
N ILE A 52 -21.68 -15.57 -2.34
CA ILE A 52 -22.74 -15.80 -1.34
C ILE A 52 -24.11 -15.46 -1.92
N TRP A 53 -24.22 -14.35 -2.67
CA TRP A 53 -25.49 -13.85 -3.17
C TRP A 53 -25.55 -13.82 -4.69
N ARG A 54 -26.65 -14.36 -5.24
CA ARG A 54 -26.88 -14.41 -6.69
C ARG A 54 -27.33 -13.10 -7.31
N ASP A 55 -27.74 -12.10 -6.52
CA ASP A 55 -28.31 -10.83 -7.02
C ASP A 55 -27.57 -9.58 -6.50
N THR A 56 -26.28 -9.72 -6.20
CA THR A 56 -25.44 -8.65 -5.63
C THR A 56 -24.57 -7.96 -6.67
N ALA A 57 -24.94 -7.95 -7.94
CA ALA A 57 -24.15 -7.23 -8.95
C ALA A 57 -23.95 -5.75 -8.58
N TYR A 58 -24.97 -5.12 -7.98
CA TYR A 58 -24.92 -3.77 -7.43
C TYR A 58 -23.90 -3.57 -6.28
N VAL A 59 -23.41 -4.64 -5.66
CA VAL A 59 -22.40 -4.60 -4.59
C VAL A 59 -21.04 -5.13 -5.10
N CYS A 60 -21.06 -6.25 -5.80
CA CYS A 60 -19.89 -6.91 -6.37
C CYS A 60 -19.16 -6.00 -7.35
N VAL A 61 -19.88 -5.37 -8.28
CA VAL A 61 -19.30 -4.53 -9.34
C VAL A 61 -18.60 -3.29 -8.78
N PRO A 62 -19.23 -2.43 -7.95
CA PRO A 62 -18.53 -1.25 -7.41
C PRO A 62 -17.34 -1.62 -6.53
N LEU A 63 -17.42 -2.71 -5.76
CA LEU A 63 -16.27 -3.20 -4.97
C LEU A 63 -15.12 -3.67 -5.86
N GLY A 64 -15.41 -4.39 -6.96
CA GLY A 64 -14.40 -4.82 -7.92
C GLY A 64 -13.78 -3.64 -8.67
N THR A 65 -14.58 -2.65 -9.07
CA THR A 65 -14.11 -1.42 -9.71
C THR A 65 -13.25 -0.58 -8.76
N LEU A 66 -13.66 -0.43 -7.50
CA LEU A 66 -12.88 0.26 -6.48
C LEU A 66 -11.54 -0.45 -6.25
N SER A 67 -11.55 -1.78 -6.17
CA SER A 67 -10.34 -2.60 -6.04
C SER A 67 -9.35 -2.30 -7.16
N LEU A 68 -9.81 -2.40 -8.41
CA LEU A 68 -8.98 -2.07 -9.59
C LEU A 68 -8.51 -0.63 -9.61
N PHE A 69 -9.38 0.32 -9.27
CA PHE A 69 -9.03 1.73 -9.27
C PHE A 69 -7.88 1.98 -8.28
N CYS A 70 -8.00 1.48 -7.05
CA CYS A 70 -6.93 1.57 -6.06
C CYS A 70 -5.65 0.86 -6.52
N THR A 71 -5.75 -0.28 -7.21
CA THR A 71 -4.59 -0.96 -7.81
C THR A 71 -3.94 -0.14 -8.90
N GLY A 72 -4.72 0.46 -9.80
CA GLY A 72 -4.23 1.28 -10.89
C GLY A 72 -3.49 2.52 -10.36
N VAL A 73 -4.10 3.24 -9.41
CA VAL A 73 -3.46 4.40 -8.77
C VAL A 73 -2.19 3.98 -8.03
N TYR A 74 -2.24 2.88 -7.26
CA TYR A 74 -1.05 2.37 -6.57
C TYR A 74 0.08 2.03 -7.55
N THR A 75 -0.25 1.36 -8.66
CA THR A 75 0.72 0.97 -9.68
C THR A 75 1.32 2.20 -10.36
N ALA A 76 0.50 3.16 -10.78
CA ALA A 76 0.98 4.37 -11.44
C ALA A 76 1.90 5.22 -10.55
N SER A 77 1.63 5.30 -9.24
CA SER A 77 2.34 6.19 -8.33
C SER A 77 3.43 5.52 -7.49
N TRP A 78 3.30 4.23 -7.14
CA TRP A 78 4.23 3.53 -6.24
C TRP A 78 4.97 2.33 -6.86
N GLN A 79 4.69 1.92 -8.10
CA GLN A 79 5.36 0.74 -8.69
C GLN A 79 6.89 0.89 -8.75
N PHE A 80 7.35 2.08 -9.12
CA PHE A 80 8.78 2.40 -9.29
C PHE A 80 9.34 3.31 -8.20
N ASP A 81 8.51 3.74 -7.25
CA ASP A 81 8.92 4.60 -6.15
C ASP A 81 9.72 3.79 -5.11
N PRO A 82 10.99 4.13 -4.83
CA PRO A 82 11.78 3.49 -3.78
C PRO A 82 11.10 3.48 -2.41
N CYS A 83 10.27 4.48 -2.09
CA CYS A 83 9.58 4.60 -0.80
C CYS A 83 8.63 3.43 -0.52
N CYS A 84 8.09 2.76 -1.56
CA CYS A 84 7.14 1.66 -1.37
C CYS A 84 7.74 0.44 -0.64
N LYS A 85 9.07 0.31 -0.69
CA LYS A 85 9.87 -0.71 0.00
C LYS A 85 10.17 -0.38 1.46
N TYR A 86 9.70 0.76 1.97
CA TYR A 86 9.94 1.19 3.33
C TYR A 86 8.64 1.29 4.12
N GLN A 87 8.76 1.16 5.44
CA GLN A 87 7.67 1.37 6.37
C GLN A 87 8.17 2.21 7.55
N VAL A 88 7.28 3.03 8.09
CA VAL A 88 7.57 3.81 9.29
C VAL A 88 7.66 2.87 10.49
N GLU A 89 8.74 2.98 11.25
CA GLU A 89 8.93 2.26 12.51
C GLU A 89 8.31 3.05 13.65
N TYR A 90 7.34 2.44 14.33
CA TYR A 90 6.64 3.04 15.47
C TYR A 90 7.01 2.36 16.80
N ASP A 91 7.75 1.25 16.77
CA ASP A 91 8.13 0.52 17.97
C ASP A 91 9.15 1.30 18.80
N SER A 92 8.70 1.86 19.92
CA SER A 92 9.53 2.63 20.85
C SER A 92 10.68 1.81 21.45
N GLY A 93 10.53 0.49 21.56
CA GLY A 93 11.58 -0.41 22.03
C GLY A 93 12.71 -0.58 21.01
N ARG A 94 12.41 -0.49 19.71
CA ARG A 94 13.42 -0.54 18.64
C ARG A 94 14.03 0.84 18.39
N LEU A 95 13.21 1.89 18.46
CA LEU A 95 13.64 3.28 18.33
C LEU A 95 14.63 3.68 19.43
N SER A 96 14.40 3.28 20.68
CA SER A 96 15.28 3.58 21.82
C SER A 96 16.68 2.95 21.73
N ARG A 97 16.87 1.92 20.90
CA ARG A 97 18.18 1.29 20.66
C ARG A 97 19.02 2.02 19.61
N LEU A 98 18.39 2.92 18.85
CA LEU A 98 19.09 3.75 17.88
C LEU A 98 19.75 4.93 18.61
N PRO A 99 20.95 5.36 18.20
CA PRO A 99 21.63 6.51 18.80
C PRO A 99 20.97 7.83 18.36
N LEU A 100 19.70 8.02 18.73
CA LEU A 100 18.88 9.19 18.37
C LEU A 100 19.16 10.40 19.28
N GLN A 101 19.94 10.21 20.35
CA GLN A 101 20.22 11.21 21.39
C GLN A 101 21.06 12.39 20.89
N SER A 102 21.74 12.26 19.75
CA SER A 102 22.55 13.31 19.12
C SER A 102 21.80 14.11 18.05
N LEU A 103 20.51 13.83 17.81
CA LEU A 103 19.72 14.51 16.79
C LEU A 103 19.15 15.82 17.35
N SER A 104 19.18 16.87 16.53
CA SER A 104 18.67 18.20 16.85
C SER A 104 17.12 18.23 16.90
N SER A 105 16.50 17.25 16.24
CA SER A 105 15.05 17.16 16.06
C SER A 105 14.35 16.39 17.17
N ALA A 106 13.25 16.93 17.70
CA ALA A 106 12.53 16.36 18.85
C ALA A 106 11.80 15.03 18.55
N SER A 107 11.59 14.69 17.27
CA SER A 107 10.89 13.45 16.87
C SER A 107 11.29 13.01 15.45
N PRO A 108 12.44 12.35 15.27
CA PRO A 108 12.88 11.88 13.96
C PRO A 108 11.99 10.74 13.45
N ILE A 109 11.73 10.73 12.14
CA ILE A 109 11.00 9.62 11.50
C ILE A 109 12.00 8.55 11.08
N VAL A 110 11.76 7.31 11.52
CA VAL A 110 12.61 6.17 11.17
C VAL A 110 11.89 5.29 10.17
N LEU A 111 12.53 5.06 9.03
CA LEU A 111 12.08 4.16 7.98
C LEU A 111 12.87 2.86 8.04
N VAL A 112 12.17 1.74 7.91
CA VAL A 112 12.78 0.40 7.84
C VAL A 112 12.43 -0.24 6.52
N HIS A 113 13.44 -0.75 5.83
CA HIS A 113 13.29 -1.47 4.58
C HIS A 113 12.53 -2.78 4.82
N LYS A 114 11.51 -3.04 4.01
CA LYS A 114 10.65 -4.21 4.08
C LYS A 114 10.35 -4.71 2.68
N ASP A 115 10.63 -5.99 2.44
CA ASP A 115 10.30 -6.63 1.17
C ASP A 115 8.78 -6.56 0.93
N ASP A 116 8.40 -5.90 -0.17
CA ASP A 116 7.03 -5.65 -0.56
C ASP A 116 6.54 -6.57 -1.70
N SER A 117 7.38 -7.51 -2.15
CA SER A 117 7.11 -8.38 -3.30
C SER A 117 5.85 -9.21 -3.09
N ARG A 118 5.74 -9.89 -1.93
CA ARG A 118 4.56 -10.71 -1.59
C ARG A 118 3.29 -9.88 -1.53
N ARG A 119 3.41 -8.67 -0.98
CA ARG A 119 2.30 -7.74 -0.80
C ARG A 119 1.78 -7.30 -2.18
N LYS A 120 2.68 -6.88 -3.08
CA LYS A 120 2.35 -6.53 -4.47
C LYS A 120 1.70 -7.67 -5.24
N ILE A 121 2.25 -8.89 -5.13
CA ILE A 121 1.68 -10.08 -5.79
C ILE A 121 0.25 -10.32 -5.30
N LEU A 122 0.03 -10.34 -3.98
CA LEU A 122 -1.31 -10.55 -3.41
C LEU A 122 -2.32 -9.54 -3.96
N HIS A 123 -1.98 -8.26 -3.92
CA HIS A 123 -2.83 -7.18 -4.40
C HIS A 123 -3.15 -7.31 -5.89
N ASN A 124 -2.15 -7.54 -6.74
CA ASN A 124 -2.38 -7.70 -8.18
C ASN A 124 -3.25 -8.92 -8.47
N CYS A 125 -3.00 -10.05 -7.82
CA CYS A 125 -3.81 -11.26 -7.99
C CYS A 125 -5.26 -11.04 -7.56
N VAL A 126 -5.49 -10.46 -6.37
CA VAL A 126 -6.85 -10.21 -5.85
C VAL A 126 -7.62 -9.28 -6.78
N SER A 127 -7.01 -8.18 -7.21
CA SER A 127 -7.69 -7.22 -8.09
C SER A 127 -8.00 -7.78 -9.47
N LEU A 128 -7.09 -8.58 -10.05
CA LEU A 128 -7.34 -9.28 -11.32
C LEU A 128 -8.49 -10.27 -11.19
N VAL A 129 -8.48 -11.11 -10.15
CA VAL A 129 -9.55 -12.11 -9.93
C VAL A 129 -10.89 -11.41 -9.70
N ALA A 130 -10.94 -10.37 -8.86
CA ALA A 130 -12.15 -9.61 -8.60
C ALA A 130 -12.70 -8.97 -9.88
N PHE A 131 -11.83 -8.38 -10.71
CA PHE A 131 -12.25 -7.79 -11.98
C PHE A 131 -12.80 -8.81 -12.96
N SER A 132 -12.08 -9.91 -13.19
CA SER A 132 -12.53 -10.97 -14.09
C SER A 132 -13.88 -11.54 -13.64
N TYR A 133 -14.05 -11.70 -12.33
CA TYR A 133 -15.31 -12.14 -11.74
C TYR A 133 -16.45 -11.14 -11.99
N CYS A 134 -16.23 -9.84 -11.71
CA CYS A 134 -17.21 -8.80 -11.97
C CYS A 134 -17.60 -8.71 -13.45
N MET A 135 -16.64 -8.77 -14.37
CA MET A 135 -16.90 -8.74 -15.80
C MET A 135 -17.73 -9.94 -16.25
N TRP A 136 -17.40 -11.14 -15.76
CA TRP A 136 -18.19 -12.33 -16.05
C TRP A 136 -19.64 -12.20 -15.54
N ARG A 137 -19.83 -11.66 -14.32
CA ARG A 137 -21.16 -11.44 -13.75
C ARG A 137 -21.96 -10.40 -14.53
N LEU A 138 -21.34 -9.30 -14.96
CA LEU A 138 -21.97 -8.31 -15.82
C LEU A 138 -22.38 -8.93 -17.17
N TYR A 139 -21.50 -9.71 -17.79
CA TYR A 139 -21.80 -10.40 -19.05
C TYR A 139 -23.06 -11.29 -18.93
N GLN A 140 -23.21 -12.00 -17.80
CA GLN A 140 -24.39 -12.83 -17.56
C GLN A 140 -25.68 -12.04 -17.32
N LEU A 141 -25.60 -10.78 -16.88
CA LEU A 141 -26.78 -9.90 -16.71
C LEU A 141 -27.26 -9.30 -18.03
N TYR A 142 -26.35 -9.07 -18.98
CA TYR A 142 -26.67 -8.51 -20.29
C TYR A 142 -27.03 -9.56 -21.35
N LYS A 143 -26.82 -10.85 -21.05
CA LYS A 143 -27.16 -11.99 -21.91
C LYS A 143 -28.58 -12.46 -21.65
#